data_AF-A0A842TBP4-F1
#
_entry.id   AF-A0A842TBP4-F1
#
_cell.length_a   1.000
_cell.length_b   1.000
_cell.length_c   1.000
_cell.angle_alpha   90.00
_cell.angle_beta   90.00
_cell.angle_gamma   90.00
#
_symmetry.space_group_name_H-M   'P 1'
#
loop_
_entity.id
_entity.type
_entity.pdbx_description
1 polymer ?
#
loop_
_entity_poly.entity_id
_entity_poly.type
_entity_poly.pdbx_seq_one_letter_code
_entity_poly.pdbx_strand_id
1 'polypeptide(L)'
;MKIVVFAPHPDDEIFGCGGSILKWLEKGHDVHLIYVTDNRALIEWGIRENQLLEECAREYMNLSKDEIAEIALKEAEHVSDAFGFEKNNVYYFKIHDQDAENNIELGVELASEIISDADRIVMPSDHNNHNDHQATHTMAKETAKRLSLKNAEYYVYALYNVLKAPKEKQIKIKVAQYQERIYDLMKGYKTQLCLKDTRMGWKTFKRRRSERFGVFNFGDMDKYENF
;
A
#
# COMPACT_ATOMS: atom_id res chain seq x y z
N MET A 1 -16.16 -6.22 -10.59
CA MET A 1 -15.29 -5.04 -10.78
C MET A 1 -13.87 -5.51 -10.61
N LYS A 2 -12.98 -5.04 -11.48
CA LYS A 2 -11.54 -5.16 -11.30
C LYS A 2 -11.04 -3.99 -10.46
N ILE A 3 -10.42 -4.29 -9.32
CA ILE A 3 -9.92 -3.31 -8.36
C ILE A 3 -8.42 -3.52 -8.21
N VAL A 4 -7.60 -2.52 -8.54
CA VAL A 4 -6.15 -2.60 -8.38
C VAL A 4 -5.71 -1.73 -7.22
N VAL A 5 -5.01 -2.31 -6.26
CA VAL A 5 -4.45 -1.62 -5.08
C VAL A 5 -2.95 -1.48 -5.25
N PHE A 6 -2.46 -0.25 -5.14
CA PHE A 6 -1.03 0.05 -5.05
C PHE A 6 -0.63 0.21 -3.58
N ALA A 7 0.31 -0.60 -3.11
CA ALA A 7 0.93 -0.49 -1.80
C ALA A 7 2.41 -0.09 -1.99
N PRO A 8 2.84 1.09 -1.49
CA PRO A 8 4.23 1.54 -1.63
C PRO A 8 5.22 0.52 -1.06
N HIS A 9 4.98 0.07 0.16
CA HIS A 9 5.79 -0.96 0.83
C HIS A 9 4.92 -2.15 1.26
N PRO A 10 5.53 -3.33 1.44
CA PRO A 10 4.91 -4.42 2.19
C PRO A 10 4.42 -3.97 3.58
N ASP A 11 3.09 -4.07 3.81
CA ASP A 11 2.28 -3.65 4.97
C ASP A 11 1.33 -2.48 4.72
N ASP A 12 1.63 -1.62 3.74
CA ASP A 12 0.85 -0.41 3.48
C ASP A 12 -0.56 -0.71 2.96
N GLU A 13 -0.77 -1.86 2.33
CA GLU A 13 -2.11 -2.33 1.97
C GLU A 13 -2.96 -2.58 3.22
N ILE A 14 -2.37 -3.10 4.30
CA ILE A 14 -3.04 -3.33 5.58
C ILE A 14 -3.31 -1.98 6.25
N PHE A 15 -2.29 -1.13 6.36
CA PHE A 15 -2.44 0.18 7.02
C PHE A 15 -3.42 1.09 6.29
N GLY A 16 -3.37 1.11 4.96
CA GLY A 16 -4.20 1.97 4.13
C GLY A 16 -5.63 1.48 3.98
N CYS A 17 -5.80 0.22 3.54
CA CYS A 17 -7.09 -0.26 3.05
C CYS A 17 -7.39 -1.75 3.32
N GLY A 18 -6.71 -2.40 4.26
CA GLY A 18 -6.81 -3.85 4.46
C GLY A 18 -8.22 -4.35 4.75
N GLY A 19 -9.04 -3.57 5.46
CA GLY A 19 -10.44 -3.91 5.68
C GLY A 19 -11.31 -3.76 4.44
N SER A 20 -10.98 -2.80 3.59
CA SER A 20 -11.64 -2.59 2.29
C SER A 20 -11.25 -3.69 1.30
N ILE A 21 -9.98 -4.12 1.26
CA ILE A 21 -9.52 -5.28 0.50
C ILE A 21 -10.34 -6.53 0.87
N LEU A 22 -10.38 -6.88 2.15
CA LEU A 22 -11.15 -8.04 2.62
C LEU A 22 -12.63 -7.94 2.23
N LYS A 23 -13.20 -6.73 2.31
CA LYS A 23 -14.58 -6.47 1.90
C LYS A 23 -14.81 -6.63 0.41
N TRP A 24 -13.85 -6.26 -0.43
CA TRP A 24 -13.95 -6.40 -1.87
C TRP A 24 -13.79 -7.86 -2.30
N LEU A 25 -12.85 -8.58 -1.68
CA LEU A 25 -12.68 -10.03 -1.87
C LEU A 25 -13.94 -10.81 -1.44
N GLU A 26 -14.50 -10.53 -0.26
CA GLU A 26 -15.74 -11.18 0.21
C GLU A 26 -16.93 -10.96 -0.73
N LYS A 27 -16.95 -9.82 -1.43
CA LYS A 27 -17.97 -9.49 -2.43
C LYS A 27 -17.74 -10.13 -3.81
N GLY A 28 -16.67 -10.90 -3.98
CA GLY A 28 -16.31 -11.52 -5.26
C GLY A 28 -15.84 -10.50 -6.30
N HIS A 29 -15.24 -9.39 -5.88
CA HIS A 29 -14.52 -8.52 -6.83
C HIS A 29 -13.18 -9.14 -7.21
N ASP A 30 -12.71 -8.82 -8.41
CA ASP A 30 -11.40 -9.22 -8.90
C ASP A 30 -10.37 -8.21 -8.38
N VAL A 31 -9.77 -8.52 -7.23
CA VAL A 31 -8.86 -7.59 -6.54
C VAL A 31 -7.43 -7.97 -6.84
N HIS A 32 -6.67 -6.99 -7.31
CA HIS A 32 -5.25 -7.06 -7.59
C HIS A 32 -4.46 -6.20 -6.61
N LEU A 33 -3.27 -6.65 -6.25
CA LEU A 33 -2.37 -5.96 -5.34
C LEU A 33 -0.99 -5.80 -5.96
N ILE A 34 -0.48 -4.57 -5.97
CA ILE A 34 0.85 -4.22 -6.44
C ILE A 34 1.65 -3.74 -5.24
N TYR A 35 2.69 -4.48 -4.88
CA TYR A 35 3.76 -3.97 -4.02
C TYR A 35 4.80 -3.26 -4.89
N VAL A 36 4.99 -1.96 -4.66
CA VAL A 36 5.88 -1.14 -5.50
C VAL A 36 7.34 -1.38 -5.12
N THR A 37 7.66 -1.24 -3.83
CA THR A 37 9.04 -1.38 -3.36
C THR A 37 9.31 -2.72 -2.66
N ASP A 38 10.58 -3.06 -2.51
CA ASP A 38 11.05 -4.29 -1.87
C ASP A 38 11.37 -4.17 -0.37
N ASN A 39 11.18 -2.99 0.23
CA ASN A 39 11.42 -2.73 1.66
C ASN A 39 12.88 -2.95 2.13
N ARG A 40 13.84 -2.93 1.20
CA ARG A 40 15.25 -3.25 1.49
C ARG A 40 15.93 -2.35 2.51
N ALA A 41 15.47 -1.11 2.66
CA ALA A 41 16.11 -0.12 3.53
C ALA A 41 15.55 -0.12 4.95
N LEU A 42 14.48 -0.88 5.22
CA LEU A 42 13.72 -0.89 6.47
C LEU A 42 14.59 -0.91 7.73
N ILE A 43 15.50 -1.88 7.83
CA ILE A 43 16.30 -2.09 9.05
C ILE A 43 17.32 -0.97 9.22
N GLU A 44 18.02 -0.59 8.15
CA GLU A 44 18.98 0.51 8.16
C GLU A 44 18.31 1.84 8.53
N TRP A 45 17.17 2.14 7.90
CA TRP A 45 16.35 3.30 8.22
C TRP A 45 15.90 3.27 9.68
N GLY A 46 15.42 2.11 10.16
CA GLY A 46 14.99 1.92 11.53
C GLY A 46 16.10 2.21 12.55
N ILE A 47 17.36 1.84 12.26
CA ILE A 47 18.51 2.19 13.09
C ILE A 47 18.76 3.71 13.06
N ARG A 48 18.85 4.28 11.85
CA ARG A 48 19.17 5.71 11.64
C ARG A 48 18.18 6.64 12.32
N GLU A 49 16.88 6.34 12.21
CA GLU A 49 15.80 7.16 12.77
C GLU A 49 15.45 6.78 14.22
N ASN A 50 16.22 5.87 14.85
CA ASN A 50 15.94 5.34 16.19
C ASN A 50 14.50 4.79 16.32
N GLN A 51 14.02 4.13 15.27
CA GLN A 51 12.70 3.50 15.19
C GLN A 51 12.76 2.00 15.45
N LEU A 52 13.93 1.37 15.39
CA LEU A 52 14.05 -0.07 15.52
C LEU A 52 13.87 -0.56 16.97
N LEU A 53 13.16 -1.67 17.13
CA LEU A 53 13.02 -2.44 18.35
C LEU A 53 14.05 -3.58 18.35
N GLU A 54 15.16 -3.38 19.08
CA GLU A 54 16.29 -4.33 19.10
C GLU A 54 15.90 -5.76 19.43
N GLU A 55 14.91 -5.97 20.30
CA GLU A 55 14.49 -7.30 20.76
C GLU A 55 14.03 -8.21 19.62
N CYS A 56 13.36 -7.66 18.60
CA CYS A 56 12.90 -8.43 17.44
C CYS A 56 13.82 -8.26 16.24
N ALA A 57 14.55 -7.15 16.15
CA ALA A 57 15.38 -6.87 14.99
C ALA A 57 16.74 -7.56 15.02
N ARG A 58 17.13 -8.16 16.16
CA ARG A 58 18.45 -8.77 16.38
C ARG A 58 18.89 -9.72 15.26
N GLU A 59 17.96 -10.49 14.70
CA GLU A 59 18.26 -11.45 13.62
C GLU A 59 18.43 -10.78 12.24
N TYR A 60 17.98 -9.53 12.07
CA TYR A 60 18.05 -8.76 10.82
C TYR A 60 19.21 -7.76 10.79
N MET A 61 19.73 -7.33 11.95
CA MET A 61 20.69 -6.22 12.05
C MET A 61 22.02 -6.42 11.30
N ASN A 62 22.39 -7.67 11.02
CA ASN A 62 23.63 -8.00 10.29
C ASN A 62 23.39 -8.46 8.86
N LEU A 63 22.14 -8.42 8.38
CA LEU A 63 21.79 -8.81 7.02
C LEU A 63 22.03 -7.63 6.06
N SER A 64 22.37 -7.97 4.82
CA SER A 64 22.43 -7.02 3.71
C SER A 64 21.04 -6.53 3.32
N LYS A 65 20.96 -5.39 2.62
CA LYS A 65 19.71 -4.86 2.07
C LYS A 65 18.99 -5.87 1.16
N ASP A 66 19.74 -6.63 0.37
CA ASP A 66 19.17 -7.65 -0.52
C ASP A 66 18.57 -8.81 0.28
N GLU A 67 19.22 -9.26 1.35
CA GLU A 67 18.65 -10.28 2.24
C GLU A 67 17.38 -9.78 2.95
N ILE A 68 17.35 -8.50 3.36
CA ILE A 68 16.13 -7.89 3.93
C ILE A 68 15.01 -7.83 2.90
N ALA A 69 15.30 -7.43 1.65
CA ALA A 69 14.31 -7.43 0.57
C ALA A 69 13.75 -8.83 0.31
N GLU A 70 14.60 -9.86 0.26
CA GLU A 70 14.14 -11.23 0.08
C GLU A 70 13.20 -11.69 1.20
N ILE A 71 13.50 -11.33 2.46
CA ILE A 71 12.64 -11.63 3.60
C ILE A 71 11.32 -10.86 3.48
N ALA A 72 11.36 -9.55 3.25
CA ALA A 72 10.18 -8.71 3.16
C ALA A 72 9.23 -9.13 2.02
N LEU A 73 9.77 -9.52 0.86
CA LEU A 73 8.97 -10.02 -0.26
C LEU A 73 8.34 -11.39 0.05
N LYS A 74 9.03 -12.28 0.77
CA LYS A 74 8.44 -13.54 1.25
C LYS A 74 7.35 -13.31 2.30
N GLU A 75 7.51 -12.32 3.18
CA GLU A 75 6.46 -11.89 4.11
C GLU A 75 5.24 -11.37 3.34
N ALA A 76 5.47 -10.54 2.31
CA ALA A 76 4.41 -10.02 1.45
C ALA A 76 3.66 -11.12 0.68
N GLU A 77 4.36 -12.13 0.15
CA GLU A 77 3.76 -13.33 -0.45
C GLU A 77 2.91 -14.11 0.57
N HIS A 78 3.45 -14.35 1.76
CA HIS A 78 2.71 -15.07 2.80
C HIS A 78 1.45 -14.31 3.25
N VAL A 79 1.54 -13.00 3.38
CA VAL A 79 0.42 -12.16 3.81
C VAL A 79 -0.62 -12.01 2.70
N SER A 80 -0.23 -11.86 1.44
CA SER A 80 -1.17 -11.80 0.32
C SER A 80 -1.92 -13.13 0.13
N ASP A 81 -1.25 -14.27 0.29
CA ASP A 81 -1.88 -15.59 0.36
C ASP A 81 -2.87 -15.66 1.53
N ALA A 82 -2.50 -15.14 2.71
CA ALA A 82 -3.36 -15.11 3.88
C ALA A 82 -4.56 -14.17 3.74
N PHE A 83 -4.45 -13.08 2.95
CA PHE A 83 -5.59 -12.26 2.56
C PHE A 83 -6.61 -13.07 1.74
N GLY A 84 -6.13 -14.01 0.93
CA GLY A 84 -6.92 -14.79 -0.01
C GLY A 84 -6.88 -14.26 -1.44
N PHE A 85 -5.80 -13.56 -1.81
CA PHE A 85 -5.57 -13.19 -3.21
C PHE A 85 -5.28 -14.42 -4.06
N GLU A 86 -5.69 -14.39 -5.33
CA GLU A 86 -5.16 -15.34 -6.31
C GLU A 86 -3.70 -14.99 -6.64
N LYS A 87 -2.85 -16.00 -6.82
CA LYS A 87 -1.41 -15.78 -7.07
C LYS A 87 -1.12 -14.88 -8.27
N ASN A 88 -1.94 -14.95 -9.32
CA ASN A 88 -1.78 -14.14 -10.52
C ASN A 88 -2.28 -12.69 -10.36
N ASN A 89 -2.87 -12.37 -9.20
CA ASN A 89 -3.39 -11.05 -8.88
C ASN A 89 -2.46 -10.27 -7.93
N VAL A 90 -1.30 -10.82 -7.58
CA VAL A 90 -0.31 -10.13 -6.74
C VAL A 90 0.95 -9.88 -7.55
N TYR A 91 1.40 -8.63 -7.57
CA TYR A 91 2.53 -8.17 -8.37
C TYR A 91 3.57 -7.51 -7.47
N TYR A 92 4.83 -7.75 -7.80
CA TYR A 92 5.98 -7.20 -7.08
C TYR A 92 6.86 -6.47 -8.08
N PHE A 93 6.86 -5.15 -8.04
CA PHE A 93 7.70 -4.35 -8.95
C PHE A 93 9.18 -4.40 -8.54
N LYS A 94 9.45 -4.65 -7.25
CA LYS A 94 10.80 -4.77 -6.67
C LYS A 94 11.67 -3.55 -6.95
N ILE A 95 11.03 -2.37 -7.04
CA ILE A 95 11.75 -1.11 -7.03
C ILE A 95 12.43 -0.99 -5.66
N HIS A 96 13.65 -0.50 -5.63
CA HIS A 96 14.36 -0.38 -4.37
C HIS A 96 13.64 0.62 -3.45
N ASP A 97 13.39 0.21 -2.21
CA ASP A 97 12.93 1.11 -1.14
C ASP A 97 13.89 2.31 -1.01
N GLN A 98 13.30 3.50 -0.82
CA GLN A 98 13.89 4.84 -0.88
C GLN A 98 14.29 5.34 -2.27
N ASP A 99 13.95 4.63 -3.34
CA ASP A 99 14.34 4.97 -4.72
C ASP A 99 13.16 5.02 -5.71
N ALA A 100 11.91 4.93 -5.25
CA ALA A 100 10.76 4.88 -6.16
C ALA A 100 10.59 6.16 -6.98
N GLU A 101 10.99 7.32 -6.44
CA GLU A 101 10.98 8.60 -7.13
C GLU A 101 11.81 8.59 -8.43
N ASN A 102 12.95 7.90 -8.42
CA ASN A 102 13.83 7.78 -9.60
C ASN A 102 13.35 6.70 -10.59
N ASN A 103 12.33 5.92 -10.23
CA ASN A 103 11.85 4.77 -11.00
C ASN A 103 10.38 4.91 -11.42
N ILE A 104 9.83 6.14 -11.43
CA ILE A 104 8.43 6.39 -11.80
C ILE A 104 8.08 5.82 -13.18
N GLU A 105 8.92 6.05 -14.20
CA GLU A 105 8.63 5.54 -15.56
C GLU A 105 8.59 4.01 -15.60
N LEU A 106 9.52 3.34 -14.90
CA LEU A 106 9.51 1.88 -14.76
C LEU A 106 8.21 1.41 -14.09
N GLY A 107 7.79 2.06 -13.00
CA GLY A 107 6.54 1.75 -12.33
C GLY A 107 5.31 1.94 -13.23
N VAL A 108 5.33 2.95 -14.11
CA VAL A 108 4.27 3.19 -15.10
C VAL A 108 4.24 2.10 -16.17
N GLU A 109 5.40 1.70 -16.69
CA GLU A 109 5.52 0.60 -17.65
C GLU A 109 4.98 -0.70 -17.07
N LEU A 110 5.42 -1.07 -15.86
CA LEU A 110 5.00 -2.29 -15.17
C LEU A 110 3.50 -2.31 -14.84
N ALA A 111 2.94 -1.16 -14.45
CA ALA A 111 1.53 -1.04 -14.11
C ALA A 111 0.60 -1.06 -15.33
N SER A 112 1.08 -0.74 -16.53
CA SER A 112 0.24 -0.43 -17.69
C SER A 112 -0.69 -1.58 -18.06
N GLU A 113 -0.18 -2.81 -18.16
CA GLU A 113 -1.03 -3.97 -18.49
C GLU A 113 -1.98 -4.30 -17.34
N ILE A 114 -1.49 -4.24 -16.10
CA ILE A 114 -2.24 -4.62 -14.89
C ILE A 114 -3.50 -3.79 -14.72
N ILE A 115 -3.43 -2.48 -14.99
CA ILE A 115 -4.52 -1.53 -14.72
C ILE A 115 -5.36 -1.17 -15.96
N SER A 116 -5.01 -1.71 -17.14
CA SER A 116 -5.58 -1.31 -18.43
C SER A 116 -7.11 -1.41 -18.53
N ASP A 117 -7.71 -2.30 -17.77
CA ASP A 117 -9.15 -2.55 -17.66
C ASP A 117 -9.68 -2.41 -16.21
N ALA A 118 -8.96 -1.69 -15.34
CA ALA A 118 -9.38 -1.48 -13.96
C ALA A 118 -10.64 -0.61 -13.87
N ASP A 119 -11.65 -1.08 -13.14
CA ASP A 119 -12.83 -0.28 -12.77
C ASP A 119 -12.51 0.68 -11.61
N ARG A 120 -11.54 0.30 -10.77
CA ARG A 120 -11.11 1.09 -9.62
C ARG A 120 -9.61 0.95 -9.39
N ILE A 121 -8.95 2.08 -9.17
CA ILE A 121 -7.56 2.16 -8.76
C ILE A 121 -7.50 2.74 -7.35
N VAL A 122 -6.87 2.01 -6.44
CA VAL A 122 -6.69 2.39 -5.04
C VAL A 122 -5.21 2.70 -4.84
N MET A 123 -4.89 3.92 -4.42
CA MET A 123 -3.51 4.43 -4.38
C MET A 123 -3.27 5.25 -3.10
N PRO A 124 -2.02 5.36 -2.64
CA PRO A 124 -1.69 6.24 -1.53
C PRO A 124 -1.92 7.71 -1.90
N SER A 125 -2.07 8.51 -0.88
CA SER A 125 -2.06 9.96 -0.89
C SER A 125 -0.65 10.48 -1.19
N ASP A 126 -0.52 11.36 -2.18
CA ASP A 126 0.66 12.20 -2.43
C ASP A 126 0.92 13.22 -1.32
N HIS A 127 -0.09 13.55 -0.52
CA HIS A 127 0.10 14.28 0.73
C HIS A 127 0.73 13.37 1.82
N ASN A 128 1.99 12.99 1.61
CA ASN A 128 2.79 12.17 2.49
C ASN A 128 4.20 12.74 2.65
N ASN A 129 4.89 12.44 3.75
CA ASN A 129 6.28 12.85 3.95
C ASN A 129 7.29 11.81 3.40
N HIS A 130 6.80 10.65 2.96
CA HIS A 130 7.65 9.59 2.40
C HIS A 130 7.65 9.63 0.87
N ASN A 131 8.83 9.76 0.26
CA ASN A 131 8.97 9.89 -1.20
C ASN A 131 8.40 8.69 -1.95
N ASP A 132 8.57 7.46 -1.45
CA ASP A 132 8.00 6.29 -2.14
C ASP A 132 6.47 6.27 -2.18
N HIS A 133 5.80 6.90 -1.20
CA HIS A 133 4.34 7.03 -1.22
C HIS A 133 3.90 8.01 -2.32
N GLN A 134 4.61 9.14 -2.45
CA GLN A 134 4.40 10.16 -3.48
C GLN A 134 4.69 9.59 -4.88
N ALA A 135 5.80 8.85 -5.02
CA ALA A 135 6.18 8.19 -6.25
C ALA A 135 5.14 7.13 -6.66
N THR A 136 4.66 6.32 -5.72
CA THR A 136 3.61 5.32 -5.98
C THR A 136 2.29 5.97 -6.42
N HIS A 137 1.90 7.09 -5.79
CA HIS A 137 0.76 7.88 -6.25
C HIS A 137 0.95 8.33 -7.70
N THR A 138 2.13 8.90 -7.99
CA THR A 138 2.49 9.40 -9.32
C THR A 138 2.48 8.29 -10.37
N MET A 139 3.08 7.12 -10.07
CA MET A 139 3.05 5.95 -10.95
C MET A 139 1.61 5.55 -11.30
N ALA A 140 0.73 5.39 -10.31
CA ALA A 140 -0.65 4.98 -10.54
C ALA A 140 -1.43 6.03 -11.36
N LYS A 141 -1.25 7.31 -11.04
CA LYS A 141 -1.91 8.44 -11.73
C LYS A 141 -1.43 8.59 -13.17
N GLU A 142 -0.13 8.59 -13.41
CA GLU A 142 0.44 8.76 -14.75
C GLU A 142 0.17 7.56 -15.65
N THR A 143 0.14 6.33 -15.09
CA THR A 143 -0.32 5.14 -15.83
C THR A 143 -1.77 5.30 -16.28
N ALA A 144 -2.65 5.75 -15.38
CA ALA A 144 -4.05 5.95 -15.70
C ALA A 144 -4.26 7.04 -16.76
N LYS A 145 -3.47 8.14 -16.73
CA LYS A 145 -3.45 9.18 -17.77
C LYS A 145 -2.98 8.61 -19.11
N ARG A 146 -1.87 7.88 -19.13
CA ARG A 146 -1.29 7.23 -20.32
C ARG A 146 -2.31 6.34 -21.03
N LEU A 147 -3.09 5.57 -20.26
CA LEU A 147 -4.10 4.65 -20.77
C LEU A 147 -5.49 5.29 -20.95
N SER A 148 -5.65 6.56 -20.57
CA SER A 148 -6.94 7.28 -20.66
C SER A 148 -8.10 6.55 -19.97
N LEU A 149 -7.89 6.08 -18.73
CA LEU A 149 -8.87 5.29 -17.95
C LEU A 149 -10.04 6.14 -17.42
N LYS A 150 -10.82 6.73 -18.33
CA LYS A 150 -11.88 7.72 -18.02
C LYS A 150 -13.03 7.18 -17.16
N ASN A 151 -13.24 5.86 -17.19
CA ASN A 151 -14.33 5.20 -16.49
C ASN A 151 -13.92 4.64 -15.13
N ALA A 152 -12.63 4.66 -14.79
CA ALA A 152 -12.14 4.17 -13.51
C ALA A 152 -12.49 5.13 -12.36
N GLU A 153 -12.76 4.56 -11.19
CA GLU A 153 -12.80 5.30 -9.93
C GLU A 153 -11.43 5.31 -9.27
N TYR A 154 -11.07 6.43 -8.65
CA TYR A 154 -9.77 6.60 -7.98
C TYR A 154 -9.97 6.78 -6.48
N TYR A 155 -9.47 5.82 -5.70
CA TYR A 155 -9.58 5.79 -4.25
C TYR A 155 -8.22 6.12 -3.65
N VAL A 156 -8.09 7.31 -3.07
CA VAL A 156 -6.87 7.79 -2.44
C VAL A 156 -6.96 7.57 -0.93
N TYR A 157 -6.06 6.76 -0.36
CA TYR A 157 -5.96 6.53 1.08
C TYR A 157 -4.75 7.24 1.68
N ALA A 158 -4.82 7.64 2.95
CA ALA A 158 -3.71 8.29 3.63
C ALA A 158 -3.00 7.31 4.58
N LEU A 159 -1.67 7.30 4.51
CA LEU A 159 -0.79 6.58 5.43
C LEU A 159 -0.10 7.59 6.34
N TYR A 160 -0.17 7.38 7.65
CA TYR A 160 0.49 8.17 8.69
C TYR A 160 0.13 9.66 8.77
N ASN A 161 -0.65 10.18 7.81
CA ASN A 161 -1.02 11.58 7.67
C ASN A 161 -2.53 11.77 7.55
N VAL A 162 -2.98 13.03 7.60
CA VAL A 162 -4.38 13.38 7.40
C VAL A 162 -4.69 13.34 5.91
N LEU A 163 -5.76 12.61 5.54
CA LEU A 163 -6.29 12.63 4.18
C LEU A 163 -6.71 14.06 3.80
N LYS A 164 -5.95 14.66 2.89
CA LYS A 164 -6.32 15.90 2.20
C LYS A 164 -7.15 15.55 0.98
N ALA A 165 -8.46 15.75 1.10
CA ALA A 165 -9.43 15.67 0.02
C ALA A 165 -10.63 16.54 0.40
N PRO A 166 -11.34 17.16 -0.56
CA PRO A 166 -12.57 17.89 -0.27
C PRO A 166 -13.59 17.02 0.44
N LYS A 167 -14.39 17.60 1.35
CA LYS A 167 -15.32 16.84 2.20
C LYS A 167 -16.33 16.04 1.38
N GLU A 168 -16.77 16.60 0.25
CA GLU A 168 -17.69 15.99 -0.70
C GLU A 168 -17.08 14.83 -1.50
N LYS A 169 -15.74 14.77 -1.60
CA LYS A 169 -15.00 13.65 -2.21
C LYS A 169 -14.65 12.57 -1.19
N GLN A 170 -14.87 12.81 0.10
CA GLN A 170 -14.51 11.84 1.14
C GLN A 170 -15.61 10.83 1.44
N ILE A 171 -15.25 9.55 1.45
CA ILE A 171 -16.13 8.48 1.91
C ILE A 171 -15.56 7.75 3.12
N LYS A 172 -16.41 6.95 3.78
CA LYS A 172 -16.00 6.00 4.83
C LYS A 172 -16.48 4.60 4.50
N ILE A 173 -15.57 3.65 4.44
CA ILE A 173 -15.92 2.23 4.33
C ILE A 173 -15.93 1.64 5.74
N LYS A 174 -17.08 1.11 6.17
CA LYS A 174 -17.17 0.36 7.44
C LYS A 174 -16.44 -0.97 7.30
N VAL A 175 -15.47 -1.20 8.19
CA VAL A 175 -14.58 -2.38 8.22
C VAL A 175 -14.50 -3.02 9.60
N ALA A 176 -15.39 -2.65 10.53
CA ALA A 176 -15.37 -3.15 11.90
C ALA A 176 -15.39 -4.69 12.01
N GLN A 177 -16.04 -5.38 11.08
CA GLN A 177 -16.09 -6.85 11.05
C GLN A 177 -14.76 -7.53 10.68
N TYR A 178 -13.81 -6.79 10.11
CA TYR A 178 -12.51 -7.32 9.68
C TYR A 178 -11.36 -6.99 10.64
N GLN A 179 -11.64 -6.31 11.77
CA GLN A 179 -10.60 -5.80 12.68
C GLN A 179 -9.61 -6.88 13.14
N GLU A 180 -10.14 -8.01 13.59
CA GLU A 180 -9.30 -9.14 14.03
C GLU A 180 -8.53 -9.73 12.84
N ARG A 181 -9.15 -9.83 11.66
CA ARG A 181 -8.48 -10.36 10.47
C ARG A 181 -7.32 -9.48 10.02
N ILE A 182 -7.50 -8.16 9.96
CA ILE A 182 -6.44 -7.18 9.64
C ILE A 182 -5.33 -7.24 10.70
N TYR A 183 -5.70 -7.33 11.98
CA TYR A 183 -4.75 -7.48 13.07
C TYR A 183 -3.91 -8.77 12.95
N ASP A 184 -4.53 -9.87 12.55
CA ASP A 184 -3.85 -11.14 12.38
C ASP A 184 -2.97 -11.16 11.12
N LEU A 185 -3.41 -10.58 10.00
CA LEU A 185 -2.62 -10.46 8.78
C LEU A 185 -1.31 -9.69 9.02
N MET A 186 -1.37 -8.60 9.78
CA MET A 186 -0.20 -7.79 10.11
C MET A 186 0.89 -8.55 10.86
N LYS A 187 0.57 -9.67 11.54
CA LYS A 187 1.57 -10.54 12.19
C LYS A 187 2.55 -11.18 11.19
N GLY A 188 2.15 -11.27 9.92
CA GLY A 188 2.99 -11.84 8.86
C GLY A 188 4.17 -10.95 8.48
N TYR A 189 4.08 -9.64 8.71
CA TYR A 189 5.16 -8.68 8.47
C TYR A 189 6.08 -8.53 9.69
N LYS A 190 6.89 -9.55 9.99
CA LYS A 190 7.73 -9.55 11.21
C LYS A 190 8.81 -8.49 11.14
N THR A 191 9.41 -8.29 9.96
CA THR A 191 10.40 -7.24 9.73
C THR A 191 9.81 -5.85 10.02
N GLN A 192 8.63 -5.54 9.49
CA GLN A 192 7.92 -4.28 9.72
C GLN A 192 7.55 -4.05 11.19
N LEU A 193 7.12 -5.12 11.87
CA LEU A 193 6.77 -5.05 13.29
C LEU A 193 7.97 -4.78 14.21
N CYS A 194 9.20 -4.71 13.66
CA CYS A 194 10.35 -4.19 14.37
C CYS A 194 10.49 -2.68 14.39
N LEU A 195 9.67 -1.93 13.65
CA LEU A 195 9.57 -0.49 13.83
C LEU A 195 8.59 -0.15 14.98
N LYS A 196 9.00 0.78 15.85
CA LYS A 196 8.21 1.27 17.01
C LYS A 196 6.84 1.78 16.54
N ASP A 197 6.83 2.65 15.55
CA ASP A 197 5.60 3.28 15.05
C ASP A 197 4.68 2.27 14.36
N THR A 198 5.23 1.38 13.53
CA THR A 198 4.46 0.28 12.92
C THR A 198 3.84 -0.63 13.98
N ARG A 199 4.61 -1.05 14.98
CA ARG A 199 4.11 -1.90 16.08
C ARG A 199 3.05 -1.19 16.92
N MET A 200 3.17 0.11 17.11
CA MET A 200 2.15 0.94 17.77
C MET A 200 0.88 1.05 16.93
N GLY A 201 1.02 1.32 15.63
CA GLY A 201 -0.07 1.37 14.66
C GLY A 201 -0.85 0.05 14.59
N TRP A 202 -0.14 -1.07 14.54
CA TRP A 202 -0.74 -2.42 14.55
C TRP A 202 -1.69 -2.64 15.75
N LYS A 203 -1.30 -2.19 16.96
CA LYS A 203 -2.16 -2.30 18.17
C LYS A 203 -3.50 -1.57 18.01
N THR A 204 -3.59 -0.58 17.13
CA THR A 204 -4.83 0.19 16.90
C THR A 204 -5.84 -0.56 16.02
N PHE A 205 -5.45 -1.59 15.27
CA PHE A 205 -6.35 -2.28 14.33
C PHE A 205 -7.54 -2.94 15.02
N LYS A 206 -7.38 -3.41 16.26
CA LYS A 206 -8.48 -3.92 17.11
C LYS A 206 -9.60 -2.90 17.37
N ARG A 207 -9.37 -1.62 17.07
CA ARG A 207 -10.35 -0.53 17.23
C ARG A 207 -10.76 0.11 15.90
N ARG A 208 -10.19 -0.30 14.76
CA ARG A 208 -10.39 0.31 13.43
C ARG A 208 -11.81 0.06 12.88
N ARG A 209 -12.77 0.96 13.11
CA ARG A 209 -14.17 0.74 12.66
C ARG A 209 -14.40 1.06 11.18
N SER A 210 -13.60 1.95 10.60
CA SER A 210 -13.76 2.44 9.24
C SER A 210 -12.44 2.86 8.62
N GLU A 211 -12.34 2.76 7.30
CA GLU A 211 -11.27 3.32 6.48
C GLU A 211 -11.83 4.51 5.67
N ARG A 212 -11.00 5.53 5.45
CA ARG A 212 -11.38 6.78 4.77
C ARG A 212 -10.64 6.88 3.45
N PHE A 213 -11.35 7.31 2.42
CA PHE A 213 -10.78 7.54 1.10
C PHE A 213 -11.23 8.90 0.56
N GLY A 214 -10.36 9.55 -0.21
CA GLY A 214 -10.78 10.51 -1.22
C GLY A 214 -11.19 9.72 -2.47
N VAL A 215 -12.36 9.99 -3.02
CA VAL A 215 -12.87 9.31 -4.21
C VAL A 215 -13.01 10.31 -5.33
N PHE A 216 -12.32 10.02 -6.43
CA PHE A 216 -12.20 10.91 -7.57
C PHE A 216 -12.52 10.17 -8.87
N ASN A 217 -12.77 10.95 -9.92
CA ASN A 217 -12.91 10.48 -11.30
C ASN A 217 -11.70 10.92 -12.13
N PHE A 218 -11.51 10.37 -13.33
CA PHE A 218 -10.43 10.78 -14.23
C PHE A 218 -10.38 12.31 -14.47
N GLY A 219 -11.55 12.94 -14.61
CA GLY A 219 -11.66 14.38 -14.82
C GLY A 219 -11.30 15.25 -13.61
N ASP A 220 -11.08 14.66 -12.43
CA ASP A 220 -10.64 15.37 -11.23
C ASP A 220 -9.10 15.47 -11.12
N MET A 221 -8.35 14.72 -11.93
CA MET A 221 -6.88 14.71 -11.86
C MET A 221 -6.31 16.12 -12.01
N ASP A 222 -5.34 16.44 -11.15
CA ASP A 222 -4.65 17.73 -11.09
C ASP A 222 -5.56 18.92 -10.68
N LYS A 223 -6.81 18.66 -10.26
CA LYS A 223 -7.75 19.71 -9.80
C LYS A 223 -7.81 19.82 -8.28
N TYR A 224 -7.44 18.77 -7.56
CA TYR A 224 -7.48 18.75 -6.12
C TYR A 224 -6.07 18.62 -5.54
N GLU A 225 -5.84 19.28 -4.41
CA GLU A 225 -4.68 18.92 -3.60
C GLU A 225 -4.78 17.43 -3.31
N ASN A 226 -3.75 16.65 -3.67
CA ASN A 226 -3.66 15.19 -3.51
C ASN A 226 -4.36 14.31 -4.57
N PHE A 227 -4.89 14.87 -5.66
CA PHE A 227 -5.39 14.11 -6.82
C PHE A 227 -5.48 14.97 -8.09
#